data_AF-A0A8S2G667-F1
#
_entry.id   AF-A0A8S2G667-F1
#
_cell.length_a   1.000
_cell.length_b   1.000
_cell.length_c   1.000
_cell.angle_alpha   90.00
_cell.angle_beta   90.00
_cell.angle_gamma   90.00
#
_symmetry.space_group_name_H-M   'P 1'
#
loop_
_entity.id
_entity.type
_entity.pdbx_description
1 polymer ?
#
loop_
_entity_poly.entity_id
_entity_poly.type
_entity_poly.pdbx_seq_one_letter_code
_entity_poly.pdbx_strand_id
1 'polypeptide(L)' 'IRLATLHILQELSRKLSVNYQSLLAEAVPYLAELMEDSNEKVENACHRVIVDMESTLGESLQQYFNA' A
#
# COMPACT_ATOMS: atom_id res chain seq x y z
N ILE A 1 4.24 14.71 -4.35
CA ILE A 1 3.03 14.31 -3.59
C ILE A 1 2.98 12.79 -3.43
N ARG A 2 3.06 11.98 -4.50
CA ARG A 2 2.99 10.49 -4.42
C ARG A 2 3.81 9.85 -3.29
N LEU A 3 5.09 10.20 -3.15
CA LEU A 3 5.94 9.69 -2.06
C LEU A 3 5.42 10.07 -0.66
N ALA A 4 4.92 11.30 -0.49
CA ALA A 4 4.36 11.73 0.78
C ALA A 4 3.04 10.98 1.08
N THR A 5 2.21 10.74 0.07
CA THR A 5 0.99 9.92 0.20
C THR A 5 1.32 8.50 0.64
N LEU A 6 2.31 7.86 0.00
CA LEU A 6 2.79 6.53 0.37
C LEU A 6 3.32 6.48 1.81
N HIS A 7 4.07 7.51 2.22
CA HIS A 7 4.55 7.60 3.60
C HIS A 7 3.41 7.79 4.62
N ILE A 8 2.41 8.62 4.30
CA ILE A 8 1.23 8.79 5.16
C ILE A 8 0.45 7.48 5.26
N LEU A 9 0.27 6.76 4.15
CA LEU A 9 -0.42 5.46 4.13
C LEU A 9 0.32 4.43 5.01
N GLN A 10 1.64 4.40 4.93
CA GLN A 10 2.49 3.54 5.75
C GLN A 10 2.35 3.84 7.25
N GLU A 11 2.36 5.11 7.64
CA GLU A 11 2.17 5.48 9.05
C GLU A 11 0.75 5.25 9.53
N LEU A 12 -0.24 5.44 8.64
CA LEU A 12 -1.64 5.16 8.92
C LEU A 12 -1.90 3.66 9.10
N SER A 13 -1.30 2.81 8.27
CA SER A 13 -1.42 1.35 8.41
C SER A 13 -0.85 0.87 9.73
N ARG A 14 0.34 1.37 10.13
CA ARG A 14 0.93 1.07 11.45
C ARG A 14 0.04 1.49 12.61
N LYS A 15 -0.57 2.69 12.54
CA LYS A 15 -1.39 3.24 13.63
C LYS A 15 -2.76 2.58 13.75
N LEU A 16 -3.38 2.23 12.63
CA LEU A 16 -4.70 1.60 12.61
C LEU A 16 -4.61 0.08 12.78
N SER A 17 -3.42 -0.52 12.64
CA SER A 17 -3.24 -1.97 12.60
C SER A 17 -4.19 -2.57 11.57
N VAL A 18 -4.99 -3.60 11.88
CA VAL A 18 -5.89 -4.23 10.90
C VAL A 18 -7.13 -3.40 10.53
N ASN A 19 -7.40 -2.28 11.22
CA ASN A 19 -8.65 -1.53 11.06
C ASN A 19 -8.79 -0.78 9.73
N TYR A 20 -7.76 -0.71 8.89
CA TYR A 20 -7.85 -0.10 7.55
C TYR A 20 -8.26 -1.09 6.46
N GLN A 21 -8.51 -2.37 6.76
CA GLN A 21 -8.91 -3.38 5.76
C GLN A 21 -10.12 -2.94 4.91
N SER A 22 -11.08 -2.22 5.48
CA SER A 22 -12.23 -1.70 4.73
C SER A 22 -11.86 -0.65 3.69
N LEU A 23 -10.71 0.02 3.85
CA LEU A 23 -10.21 1.04 2.93
C LEU A 23 -9.32 0.44 1.83
N LEU A 24 -8.92 -0.84 1.94
CA LEU A 24 -8.05 -1.49 0.96
C LEU A 24 -8.70 -1.55 -0.42
N ALA A 25 -9.99 -1.89 -0.50
CA ALA A 25 -10.69 -1.99 -1.78
C ALA A 25 -10.60 -0.69 -2.61
N GLU A 26 -10.63 0.47 -1.93
CA GLU A 26 -10.52 1.78 -2.57
C GLU A 26 -9.06 2.15 -2.88
N ALA A 27 -8.11 1.74 -2.04
CA ALA A 27 -6.69 2.07 -2.18
C ALA A 27 -5.95 1.18 -3.18
N VAL A 28 -6.37 -0.08 -3.34
CA VAL A 28 -5.70 -1.11 -4.14
C VAL A 28 -5.51 -0.73 -5.62
N PRO A 29 -6.51 -0.17 -6.34
CA PRO A 29 -6.30 0.26 -7.72
C PRO A 29 -5.14 1.27 -7.85
N TYR A 30 -5.06 2.23 -6.93
CA TYR A 30 -3.98 3.22 -6.93
C TYR A 30 -2.63 2.61 -6.55
N LEU A 31 -2.61 1.68 -5.60
CA LEU A 31 -1.37 0.95 -5.27
C LEU A 31 -0.89 0.14 -6.48
N ALA A 32 -1.78 -0.46 -7.27
CA ALA A 32 -1.44 -1.24 -8.45
C ALA A 32 -0.77 -0.36 -9.51
N GLU A 33 -1.33 0.82 -9.78
CA GLU A 33 -0.74 1.80 -10.67
C GLU A 33 0.64 2.26 -10.19
N LEU A 34 0.82 2.46 -8.88
CA LEU A 34 2.09 2.92 -8.31
C LEU A 34 3.17 1.82 -8.25
N MET A 35 2.79 0.54 -8.26
CA MET A 35 3.73 -0.58 -8.39
C MET A 35 4.39 -0.64 -9.77
N GLU A 36 3.80 0.00 -10.78
CA GLU A 36 4.32 0.09 -12.15
C GLU A 36 4.68 1.56 -12.52
N ASP A 37 4.96 2.40 -11.51
CA ASP A 37 5.24 3.82 -11.73
C ASP A 37 6.54 4.04 -12.51
N SER A 38 6.50 4.83 -13.57
CA SER A 38 7.68 5.25 -14.34
C SER A 38 8.81 5.88 -13.51
N ASN A 39 8.52 6.41 -12.31
CA ASN A 39 9.51 6.91 -11.38
C ASN A 39 9.92 5.81 -10.40
N GLU A 40 11.11 5.26 -10.61
CA GLU A 40 11.71 4.17 -9.82
C GLU A 40 11.68 4.42 -8.29
N LYS A 41 11.78 5.68 -7.83
CA LYS A 41 11.70 5.98 -6.39
C LYS A 41 10.29 5.78 -5.84
N VAL A 42 9.28 6.11 -6.64
CA VAL A 42 7.87 5.93 -6.27
C VAL A 42 7.51 4.46 -6.30
N GLU A 43 7.91 3.75 -7.36
CA GLU A 43 7.72 2.32 -7.52
C GLU A 43 8.30 1.55 -6.32
N ASN A 44 9.59 1.76 -6.04
CA ASN A 44 10.28 1.14 -4.91
C ASN A 44 9.65 1.50 -3.56
N ALA A 45 9.15 2.72 -3.40
CA ALA A 45 8.45 3.12 -2.19
C ALA A 45 7.11 2.39 -2.07
N CYS A 46 6.37 2.24 -3.16
CA CYS A 46 5.09 1.53 -3.19
C CYS A 46 5.27 0.07 -2.76
N HIS A 47 6.23 -0.64 -3.35
CA HIS A 47 6.55 -2.03 -2.99
C HIS A 47 6.89 -2.17 -1.49
N ARG A 48 7.69 -1.25 -0.93
CA ARG A 48 8.02 -1.28 0.52
C ARG A 48 6.80 -1.04 1.41
N VAL A 49 5.93 -0.10 1.03
CA VAL A 49 4.72 0.21 1.79
C VAL A 49 3.77 -0.98 1.79
N ILE A 50 3.63 -1.68 0.66
CA ILE A 50 2.83 -2.90 0.56
C ILE A 50 3.37 -3.98 1.49
N VAL A 51 4.68 -4.23 1.49
CA VAL A 51 5.30 -5.22 2.40
C VAL A 51 5.05 -4.87 3.87
N ASP A 52 5.18 -3.60 4.25
CA ASP A 52 4.89 -3.14 5.61
C ASP A 52 3.41 -3.31 5.99
N MET A 53 2.51 -3.07 5.04
CA MET A 53 1.07 -3.28 5.22
C MET A 53 0.74 -4.76 5.35
N GLU A 54 1.32 -5.65 4.53
CA GLU A 54 1.17 -7.11 4.66
C GLU A 54 1.67 -7.61 6.02
N SER A 55 2.82 -7.09 6.49
CA SER A 55 3.32 -7.41 7.82
C SER A 55 2.38 -6.93 8.94
N THR A 56 1.65 -5.84 8.72
CA THR A 56 0.69 -5.31 9.70
C THR A 56 -0.63 -6.09 9.69
N LEU A 57 -1.05 -6.58 8.53
CA LEU A 57 -2.27 -7.37 8.35
C LEU A 57 -2.08 -8.84 8.71
N GLY A 58 -0.86 -9.37 8.56
CA GLY A 58 -0.57 -10.80 8.72
C GLY A 58 -1.00 -11.65 7.53
N GLU A 59 -1.36 -11.04 6.41
CA GLU A 59 -1.76 -11.71 5.16
C GLU A 59 -1.22 -10.97 3.95
N SER A 60 -1.17 -11.65 2.79
CA SER A 60 -0.76 -11.00 1.55
C SER A 60 -1.85 -10.11 1.00
N LEU A 61 -1.45 -8.95 0.47
CA LEU A 61 -2.32 -8.04 -0.24
C LEU A 61 -2.54 -8.43 -1.70
N GLN A 62 -1.78 -9.39 -2.25
CA GLN A 62 -1.92 -9.87 -3.64
C GLN A 62 -3.35 -10.32 -3.98
N GLN A 63 -4.08 -10.85 -3.00
CA GLN A 63 -5.48 -11.26 -3.18
C GLN A 63 -6.40 -10.11 -3.59
N TYR A 64 -6.09 -8.88 -3.17
CA TYR A 64 -6.88 -7.70 -3.52
C TYR A 64 -6.53 -7.14 -4.89
N PHE A 65 -5.30 -7.35 -5.37
CA PHE A 65 -4.85 -6.87 -6.69
C PHE A 65 -5.41 -7.69 -7.86
N ASN A 66 -5.91 -8.91 -7.60
CA ASN A 66 -6.51 -9.80 -8.59
C ASN A 66 -8.04 -9.89 -8.50
N ALA A 67 -8.65 -9.05 -7.66
CA ALA A 67 -10.09 -9.04 -7.38
C ALA A 67 -10.90 -8.23 -8.40
#